data_AF-U1PTQ7-F1
#
_entry.id   AF-U1PTQ7-F1
#
_cell.length_a   1.000
_cell.length_b   1.000
_cell.length_c   1.000
_cell.angle_alpha   90.00
_cell.angle_beta   90.00
_cell.angle_gamma   90.00
#
_symmetry.space_group_name_H-M   'P 1'
#
loop_
_entity.id
_entity.type
_entity.pdbx_description
1 polymer ?
#
loop_
_entity_poly.entity_id
_entity_poly.type
_entity_poly.pdbx_seq_one_letter_code
_entity_poly.pdbx_strand_id
1 'polypeptide(L)' 'MEIQRGDVVIVELSPTKGSEQRGVRPCLVVQNDVGNRYAPTTIVAPFTSNYDPDDTYPFEVEVEASDSALN' A
#
# COMPACT_ATOMS: atom_id res chain seq x y z
N MET A 1 -7.14 16.75 2.94
CA MET A 1 -7.04 15.78 1.84
C MET A 1 -8.04 14.69 2.17
N GLU A 2 -9.02 14.43 1.31
CA GLU A 2 -9.96 13.32 1.53
C GLU A 2 -9.28 12.06 0.98
N ILE A 3 -8.98 11.11 1.87
CA ILE A 3 -8.37 9.82 1.53
C ILE A 3 -9.52 8.81 1.39
N GLN A 4 -9.53 8.04 0.30
CA GLN A 4 -10.53 7.01 0.04
C GLN A 4 -9.90 5.63 -0.11
N ARG A 5 -10.68 4.59 0.15
CA ARG A 5 -10.27 3.21 -0.08
C ARG A 5 -9.98 3.00 -1.56
N GLY A 6 -8.80 2.48 -1.87
CA GLY A 6 -8.33 2.31 -3.26
C GLY A 6 -7.35 3.39 -3.72
N ASP A 7 -7.20 4.50 -2.98
CA ASP A 7 -6.19 5.50 -3.29
C ASP A 7 -4.77 4.92 -3.12
N VAL A 8 -3.85 5.35 -3.99
CA VAL A 8 -2.42 5.11 -3.84
C VAL A 8 -1.76 6.35 -3.27
N VAL A 9 -1.08 6.20 -2.14
CA VAL A 9 -0.43 7.30 -1.41
C VAL A 9 1.05 6.98 -1.19
N ILE A 10 1.91 8.00 -1.21
CA ILE A 10 3.32 7.86 -0.85
C ILE A 10 3.46 7.95 0.68
N VAL A 11 4.08 6.94 1.28
CA VAL A 11 4.23 6.82 2.75
C VAL A 11 5.69 6.61 3.13
N GLU A 12 6.15 7.31 4.18
CA GLU A 12 7.41 7.02 4.85
C GLU A 12 7.21 5.95 5.93
N LEU A 13 7.71 4.74 5.71
CA LEU A 13 7.54 3.60 6.63
C LEU A 13 8.66 3.44 7.65
N SER A 14 9.68 4.31 7.62
CA SER A 14 10.83 4.24 8.54
C SER A 14 10.54 4.98 9.86
N PRO A 15 11.06 4.52 11.01
CA PRO A 15 11.91 3.34 11.21
C PRO A 15 11.12 2.02 11.31
N THR A 16 11.80 0.91 11.01
CA THR A 16 11.22 -0.45 11.00
C THR A 16 12.06 -1.44 11.80
N LYS A 17 11.49 -2.62 12.11
CA LYS A 17 12.16 -3.74 12.76
C LYS A 17 12.06 -5.03 11.93
N GLY A 18 13.15 -5.79 11.84
CA GLY A 18 13.16 -7.09 11.17
C GLY A 18 12.76 -7.01 9.70
N SER A 19 11.74 -7.77 9.30
CA SER A 19 11.27 -7.91 7.91
C SER A 19 10.09 -7.00 7.56
N GLU A 20 9.79 -5.99 8.38
CA GLU A 20 8.81 -4.95 8.04
C GLU A 20 9.22 -4.21 6.74
N GLN A 21 8.23 -3.92 5.89
CA GLN A 21 8.44 -3.09 4.70
C GLN A 21 8.86 -1.68 5.10
N ARG A 22 9.85 -1.13 4.40
CA ARG A 22 10.60 0.06 4.83
C ARG A 22 10.80 1.11 3.73
N GLY A 23 11.22 2.31 4.14
CA GLY A 23 11.52 3.41 3.21
C GLY A 23 10.28 4.17 2.76
N VAL A 24 10.47 5.13 1.86
CA VAL A 24 9.40 5.91 1.23
C VAL A 24 8.90 5.15 0.00
N ARG A 25 7.63 4.75 -0.02
CA ARG A 25 7.07 3.94 -1.12
C ARG A 25 5.57 4.19 -1.31
N PRO A 26 5.04 3.87 -2.51
CA PRO A 26 3.59 3.86 -2.72
C PRO A 26 2.94 2.75 -1.89
N CYS A 27 1.77 3.06 -1.34
CA CYS A 27 0.92 2.14 -0.59
C CYS A 27 -0.54 2.32 -1.01
N LEU A 28 -1.29 1.22 -1.07
CA LEU A 28 -2.72 1.20 -1.31
C LEU A 28 -3.49 1.43 -0.01
N VAL A 29 -4.44 2.36 0.01
CA VAL A 29 -5.35 2.55 1.14
C VAL A 29 -6.39 1.43 1.17
N VAL A 30 -6.39 0.63 2.25
CA VAL A 30 -7.31 -0.51 2.41
C VAL A 30 -8.38 -0.28 3.48
N GLN A 31 -8.21 0.73 4.34
CA GLN A 31 -9.20 1.16 5.33
C GLN A 31 -10.50 1.64 4.66
N ASN A 32 -11.63 1.42 5.32
CA ASN A 32 -12.94 1.90 4.86
C ASN A 32 -13.08 3.43 4.95
N ASP A 33 -13.92 4.02 4.09
CA ASP A 33 -14.06 5.48 3.96
C ASP A 33 -14.65 6.16 5.20
N VAL A 34 -15.47 5.47 5.99
CA VAL A 34 -15.94 5.99 7.27
C VAL A 34 -14.75 6.18 8.22
N GLY A 35 -13.87 5.18 8.30
CA GLY A 35 -12.62 5.28 9.05
C GLY A 35 -11.73 6.42 8.53
N ASN A 36 -11.49 6.48 7.21
CA ASN A 36 -10.64 7.52 6.61
C ASN A 36 -11.17 8.94 6.85
N ARG A 37 -12.50 9.11 6.96
CA ARG A 37 -13.13 10.40 7.20
C ARG A 37 -12.99 10.89 8.64
N TYR A 38 -13.08 9.99 9.62
CA TYR A 38 -13.20 10.38 11.03
C TYR A 38 -11.97 10.05 11.89
N ALA A 39 -11.13 9.10 11.48
CA ALA A 39 -9.95 8.70 12.24
C ALA A 39 -8.73 9.55 11.87
N PRO A 40 -7.82 9.82 12.82
CA PRO A 40 -6.53 10.45 12.52
C PRO A 40 -5.53 9.50 11.85
N THR A 41 -5.88 8.21 11.73
CA THR A 41 -5.02 7.15 11.14
C THR A 41 -5.76 6.42 10.03
N THR A 42 -5.00 5.88 9.07
CA THR A 42 -5.50 4.99 8.02
C THR A 42 -4.71 3.68 7.97
N ILE A 43 -5.21 2.67 7.26
CA ILE A 43 -4.54 1.38 7.04
C ILE A 43 -4.15 1.29 5.57
N VAL A 44 -2.89 0.95 5.33
CA VAL A 44 -2.32 0.84 3.99
C VAL A 44 -1.62 -0.50 3.76
N ALA A 45 -1.58 -0.95 2.51
CA ALA A 45 -0.78 -2.08 2.05
C ALA A 45 0.36 -1.57 1.14
N PRO A 46 1.64 -1.82 1.47
CA PRO A 46 2.76 -1.31 0.68
C PRO A 46 2.94 -2.08 -0.63
N PHE A 47 3.26 -1.37 -1.71
CA PHE A 47 3.70 -2.01 -2.96
C PHE A 47 5.18 -2.38 -2.89
N THR A 48 5.55 -3.39 -3.67
CA THR A 48 6.93 -3.83 -3.89
C THR A 48 7.12 -4.24 -5.34
N SER A 49 8.22 -3.85 -5.96
CA SER A 49 8.64 -4.37 -7.27
C SER A 49 9.49 -5.63 -7.15
N ASN A 50 9.83 -6.05 -5.93
CA ASN A 50 10.56 -7.28 -5.65
C ASN A 50 9.54 -8.36 -5.29
N TYR A 51 9.13 -9.14 -6.29
CA TYR A 51 8.25 -10.30 -6.17
C TYR A 51 8.59 -11.29 -7.30
N ASP A 52 8.16 -12.54 -7.17
CA ASP A 52 8.26 -13.56 -8.21
C ASP A 52 6.84 -13.89 -8.71
N PRO A 53 6.51 -13.64 -10.00
CA PRO A 53 5.19 -13.93 -10.55
C PRO A 53 4.87 -15.44 -10.58
N ASP A 54 5.88 -16.31 -10.57
CA ASP A 54 5.70 -17.76 -10.53
C ASP A 54 5.58 -18.32 -9.09
N ASP A 55 5.86 -17.50 -8.07
CA ASP A 55 5.83 -17.87 -6.63
C ASP A 55 5.11 -16.79 -5.79
N THR A 56 3.87 -16.47 -6.16
CA THR A 56 3.03 -15.52 -5.43
C THR A 56 2.38 -16.14 -4.19
N TYR A 57 2.46 -15.46 -3.05
CA TYR A 57 1.76 -15.89 -1.84
C TYR A 57 0.26 -15.60 -1.89
N PRO A 58 -0.60 -16.33 -1.15
CA PRO A 58 -2.05 -16.10 -1.12
C PRO A 58 -2.50 -14.71 -0.62
N PHE A 59 -1.59 -13.94 -0.01
CA PHE A 59 -1.84 -12.58 0.47
C PHE A 59 -1.26 -11.50 -0.45
N GLU A 60 -0.64 -11.89 -1.55
CA GLU A 60 -0.13 -10.98 -2.57
C GLU A 60 -1.14 -10.82 -3.70
N VAL A 61 -1.15 -9.63 -4.29
CA VAL A 61 -1.96 -9.32 -5.45
C VAL A 61 -1.04 -8.63 -6.44
N GLU A 62 -0.83 -9.27 -7.59
CA GLU A 62 -0.10 -8.66 -8.69
C GLU A 62 -0.91 -7.51 -9.26
N VAL A 63 -0.24 -6.38 -9.51
CA VAL A 63 -0.84 -5.18 -10.08
C VAL A 63 0.09 -4.69 -11.19
N GLU A 64 -0.41 -4.67 -12.42
CA GLU A 64 0.32 -4.07 -13.53
C GLU A 64 0.40 -2.54 -13.36
N ALA A 65 1.56 -1.96 -13.66
CA ALA A 65 1.73 -0.52 -13.62
C ALA A 65 0.78 0.18 -14.59
N SER A 66 0.62 -0.38 -15.81
CA SER A 66 -0.31 0.06 -16.87
C SER A 66 -1.73 0.30 -16.36
N ASP A 67 -2.19 -0.55 -15.44
CA ASP A 67 -3.57 -0.57 -14.96
C ASP A 67 -3.75 0.08 -13.58
N SER A 68 -2.73 0.78 -13.07
CA SER A 68 -2.74 1.37 -11.74
C SER A 68 -2.22 2.80 -11.69
N ALA A 69 -2.34 3.43 -10.53
CA ALA A 69 -1.78 4.76 -10.25
C ALA A 69 -0.25 4.75 -10.06
N LEU A 70 0.44 3.69 -10.52
CA LEU A 70 1.90 3.50 -10.39
C LEU A 70 2.70 3.87 -11.65
N ASN A 71 2.03 4.32 -12.73
CA ASN A 71 2.68 4.85 -13.95
C ASN A 71 3.26 6.25 -13.77
#